data_AF-A0A0U5IMC1-F1
#
_entry.id   AF-A0A0U5IMC1-F1
#
_cell.length_a   1.000
_cell.length_b   1.000
_cell.length_c   1.000
_cell.angle_alpha   90.00
_cell.angle_beta   90.00
_cell.angle_gamma   90.00
#
_symmetry.space_group_name_H-M   'P 1'
#
loop_
_entity.id
_entity.type
_entity.pdbx_description
1 polymer ?
#
loop_
_entity_poly.entity_id
_entity_poly.type
_entity_poly.pdbx_seq_one_letter_code
_entity_poly.pdbx_strand_id
1 'polypeptide(L)'
;MSAPTRNSLATRCVHAGERTDPHGSPHTPIYTTTTFAFPSTAALLDVVEGRVAGSLYTRYGLNPSILALEEKLAALEGAEAALAFASGMAAESALFFAHGREGIVCIGDAYGGTLELIGQQLPLLGIEIADDGAAATAVADRLELFALAPSLGGVESLVTQPCTTTHHGLTPEERARRGISDAMLRLSIGLEDAEDLIADLHRALG
;
A
#
# COMPACT_ATOMS: atom_id res chain seq x y z
N MET A 1 -13.73 -28.04 -26.12
CA MET A 1 -14.50 -27.58 -24.96
C MET A 1 -14.22 -26.10 -24.76
N SER A 2 -15.18 -25.29 -24.32
CA SER A 2 -14.88 -23.94 -23.87
C SER A 2 -14.03 -24.01 -22.60
N ALA A 3 -13.10 -23.07 -22.41
CA ALA A 3 -12.56 -22.80 -21.09
C ALA A 3 -13.73 -22.40 -20.15
N PRO A 4 -13.66 -22.70 -18.84
CA PRO A 4 -14.62 -22.16 -17.88
C PRO A 4 -14.50 -20.63 -17.92
N THR A 5 -15.61 -19.95 -18.17
CA THR A 5 -15.67 -18.50 -18.13
C THR A 5 -15.32 -18.04 -16.72
N ARG A 6 -14.13 -17.44 -16.54
CA ARG A 6 -13.80 -16.73 -15.29
C ARG A 6 -14.95 -15.75 -15.03
N ASN A 7 -15.50 -15.79 -13.81
CA ASN A 7 -16.55 -14.87 -13.36
C ASN A 7 -16.14 -13.41 -13.65
N SER A 8 -17.12 -12.51 -13.87
CA SER A 8 -16.81 -11.10 -14.15
C SER A 8 -16.00 -10.46 -13.00
N LEU A 9 -15.25 -9.38 -13.29
CA LEU A 9 -14.50 -8.67 -12.26
C LEU A 9 -15.39 -8.26 -11.08
N ALA A 10 -16.56 -7.68 -11.35
CA ALA A 10 -17.54 -7.32 -10.32
C ALA A 10 -17.99 -8.54 -9.49
N THR A 11 -18.26 -9.68 -10.12
CA THR A 11 -18.60 -10.94 -9.42
C THR A 11 -17.45 -11.42 -8.53
N ARG A 12 -16.19 -11.22 -8.94
CA ARG A 12 -15.00 -11.60 -8.15
C ARG A 12 -14.78 -10.66 -6.97
N CYS A 13 -15.00 -9.35 -7.12
CA CYS A 13 -14.92 -8.40 -6.00
C CYS A 13 -15.85 -8.82 -4.85
N VAL A 14 -17.09 -9.22 -5.19
CA VAL A 14 -18.06 -9.71 -4.21
C VAL A 14 -17.64 -11.07 -3.62
N HIS A 15 -17.40 -12.09 -4.46
CA HIS A 15 -17.39 -13.49 -4.01
C HIS A 15 -16.01 -14.17 -3.89
N ALA A 16 -14.93 -13.61 -4.43
CA ALA A 16 -13.61 -14.25 -4.28
C ALA A 16 -13.11 -14.11 -2.83
N GLY A 17 -12.41 -15.14 -2.32
CA GLY A 17 -11.89 -15.20 -0.95
C GLY A 17 -12.92 -15.30 0.19
N GLU A 18 -14.23 -15.23 -0.10
CA GLU A 18 -15.25 -15.38 0.95
C GLU A 18 -15.29 -16.82 1.48
N ARG A 19 -15.29 -16.95 2.81
CA ARG A 19 -15.19 -18.25 3.49
C ARG A 19 -16.54 -18.70 4.03
N THR A 20 -16.85 -19.98 3.87
CA THR A 20 -17.99 -20.61 4.55
C THR A 20 -17.75 -20.63 6.05
N ASP A 21 -18.51 -19.83 6.79
CA ASP A 21 -18.50 -19.81 8.25
C ASP A 21 -19.15 -21.08 8.85
N PRO A 22 -18.56 -21.74 9.87
CA PRO A 22 -19.15 -22.90 10.53
C PRO A 22 -20.53 -22.67 11.18
N HIS A 23 -20.93 -21.43 11.44
CA HIS A 23 -22.25 -21.08 12.01
C HIS A 23 -23.24 -20.56 10.94
N GLY A 24 -22.86 -20.56 9.66
CA GLY A 24 -23.72 -20.16 8.55
C GLY A 24 -23.78 -18.65 8.27
N SER A 25 -22.85 -17.85 8.80
CA SER A 25 -22.70 -16.44 8.41
C SER A 25 -22.49 -16.32 6.89
N PRO A 26 -23.24 -15.43 6.19
CA PRO A 26 -23.02 -15.13 4.77
C PRO A 26 -21.81 -14.21 4.52
N HIS A 27 -21.11 -13.80 5.58
CA HIS A 27 -19.93 -12.95 5.54
C HIS A 27 -18.79 -13.61 6.32
N THR A 28 -17.56 -13.49 5.81
CA THR A 28 -16.35 -13.97 6.49
C THR A 28 -16.22 -13.31 7.89
N PRO A 29 -16.17 -14.08 9.00
CA PRO A 29 -16.03 -13.53 10.35
C PRO A 29 -14.70 -12.81 10.60
N ILE A 30 -14.66 -11.89 11.56
CA ILE A 30 -13.45 -11.16 11.95
C ILE A 30 -12.74 -11.89 13.11
N TYR A 31 -11.62 -12.55 12.81
CA TYR A 31 -10.80 -13.31 13.76
C TYR A 31 -9.77 -12.41 14.45
N THR A 32 -10.20 -11.65 15.45
CA THR A 32 -9.37 -10.76 16.28
C THR A 32 -8.39 -11.48 17.23
N THR A 33 -8.16 -12.79 17.05
CA THR A 33 -7.23 -13.57 17.88
C THR A 33 -5.78 -13.45 17.41
N THR A 34 -4.84 -13.56 18.35
CA THR A 34 -3.40 -13.66 18.08
C THR A 34 -2.94 -15.11 17.90
N THR A 35 -3.62 -16.08 18.53
CA THR A 35 -3.21 -17.49 18.61
C THR A 35 -4.42 -18.42 18.45
N PHE A 36 -4.16 -19.65 18.05
CA PHE A 36 -5.19 -20.67 17.82
C PHE A 36 -4.93 -21.90 18.70
N ALA A 37 -6.01 -22.61 19.06
CA ALA A 37 -5.97 -23.79 19.93
C ALA A 37 -5.98 -25.08 19.11
N PHE A 38 -5.27 -26.10 19.59
CA PHE A 38 -5.14 -27.40 18.93
C PHE A 38 -5.73 -28.52 19.82
N PRO A 39 -6.41 -29.52 19.24
CA PRO A 39 -7.01 -30.62 20.02
C PRO A 39 -5.98 -31.59 20.59
N SER A 40 -4.75 -31.60 20.08
CA SER A 40 -3.63 -32.40 20.58
C SER A 40 -2.28 -31.85 20.11
N THR A 41 -1.19 -32.26 20.77
CA THR A 41 0.18 -31.97 20.32
C THR A 41 0.48 -32.53 18.93
N ALA A 42 -0.15 -33.66 18.55
CA ALA A 42 0.01 -34.22 17.21
C ALA A 42 -0.58 -33.29 16.14
N ALA A 43 -1.80 -32.77 16.35
CA ALA A 43 -2.43 -31.83 15.43
C ALA A 43 -1.68 -30.48 15.34
N LEU A 44 -1.01 -30.06 16.42
CA LEU A 44 -0.08 -28.91 16.40
C LEU A 44 1.15 -29.20 15.53
N LEU A 45 1.78 -30.37 15.70
CA LEU A 45 2.95 -30.77 14.91
C LEU A 45 2.61 -30.93 13.43
N ASP A 46 1.45 -31.49 13.10
CA ASP A 46 0.98 -31.60 11.70
C ASP A 46 0.89 -30.24 10.98
N VAL A 47 0.57 -29.17 11.71
CA VAL A 47 0.55 -27.80 11.16
C VAL A 47 1.95 -27.16 11.15
N VAL A 48 2.72 -27.30 12.24
CA VAL A 48 4.09 -26.75 12.34
C VAL A 48 5.04 -27.37 11.30
N GLU A 49 4.86 -28.65 10.99
CA GLU A 49 5.67 -29.39 10.02
C GLU A 49 5.06 -29.40 8.61
N GLY A 50 4.05 -28.56 8.35
CA GLY A 50 3.48 -28.34 7.01
C GLY A 50 2.69 -29.50 6.41
N ARG A 51 2.33 -30.53 7.19
CA ARG A 51 1.51 -31.67 6.72
C ARG A 51 0.04 -31.30 6.55
N VAL A 52 -0.45 -30.32 7.34
CA VAL A 52 -1.82 -29.82 7.32
C VAL A 52 -1.77 -28.28 7.33
N ALA A 53 -2.57 -27.64 6.49
CA ALA A 53 -2.74 -26.19 6.55
C ALA A 53 -3.58 -25.80 7.78
N GLY A 54 -3.07 -24.92 8.64
CA GLY A 54 -3.79 -24.48 9.83
C GLY A 54 -3.24 -23.20 10.44
N SER A 55 -4.13 -22.40 11.02
CA SER A 55 -3.78 -21.18 11.74
C SER A 55 -3.01 -21.54 13.02
N LEU A 56 -1.76 -21.09 13.15
CA LEU A 56 -0.95 -21.27 14.37
C LEU A 56 -0.98 -20.00 15.23
N TYR A 57 -0.49 -18.91 14.66
CA TYR A 57 -0.38 -17.61 15.30
C TYR A 57 -0.44 -16.53 14.22
N THR A 58 -1.31 -15.52 14.37
CA THR A 58 -1.72 -14.58 13.30
C THR A 58 -0.56 -13.87 12.59
N ARG A 59 0.59 -13.68 13.25
CA ARG A 59 1.83 -13.12 12.63
C ARG A 59 2.40 -13.98 11.49
N TYR A 60 2.18 -15.29 11.51
CA TYR A 60 2.70 -16.22 10.49
C TYR A 60 1.71 -16.47 9.35
N GLY A 61 0.73 -15.56 9.17
CA GLY A 61 -0.36 -15.73 8.22
C GLY A 61 -1.40 -16.74 8.71
N LEU A 62 -2.19 -17.26 7.75
CA LEU A 62 -3.25 -18.24 7.95
C LEU A 62 -4.37 -17.85 8.94
N ASN A 63 -4.44 -16.59 9.40
CA ASN A 63 -5.62 -16.05 10.07
C ASN A 63 -6.78 -16.02 9.06
N PRO A 64 -7.99 -16.56 9.37
CA PRO A 64 -9.04 -16.74 8.36
C PRO A 64 -9.52 -15.43 7.70
N SER A 65 -9.53 -14.31 8.42
CA SER A 65 -9.94 -13.01 7.87
C SER A 65 -8.88 -12.38 6.98
N ILE A 66 -7.59 -12.61 7.31
CA ILE A 66 -6.47 -12.14 6.50
C ILE A 66 -6.38 -12.95 5.20
N LEU A 67 -6.50 -14.28 5.29
CA LEU A 67 -6.55 -15.15 4.11
C LEU A 67 -7.70 -14.80 3.17
N ALA A 68 -8.88 -14.43 3.68
CA ALA A 68 -9.99 -14.04 2.82
C ALA A 68 -9.67 -12.78 1.97
N LEU A 69 -8.92 -11.84 2.52
CA LEU A 69 -8.40 -10.68 1.79
C LEU A 69 -7.31 -11.11 0.78
N GLU A 70 -6.35 -11.94 1.19
CA GLU A 70 -5.26 -12.43 0.35
C GLU A 70 -5.78 -13.26 -0.85
N GLU A 71 -6.68 -14.22 -0.60
CA GLU A 71 -7.35 -15.02 -1.63
C GLU A 71 -8.19 -14.14 -2.57
N LYS A 72 -8.87 -13.10 -2.06
CA LYS A 72 -9.63 -12.14 -2.88
C LYS A 72 -8.70 -11.30 -3.77
N LEU A 73 -7.60 -10.76 -3.23
CA LEU A 73 -6.64 -9.96 -3.99
C LEU A 73 -5.89 -10.79 -5.05
N ALA A 74 -5.37 -11.96 -4.67
CA ALA A 74 -4.71 -12.87 -5.61
C ALA A 74 -5.67 -13.29 -6.74
N ALA A 75 -6.92 -13.58 -6.39
CA ALA A 75 -7.95 -13.81 -7.39
C ALA A 75 -8.14 -12.59 -8.30
N LEU A 76 -8.35 -11.38 -7.77
CA LEU A 76 -8.63 -10.18 -8.58
C LEU A 76 -7.54 -9.93 -9.64
N GLU A 77 -6.28 -9.82 -9.21
CA GLU A 77 -5.11 -9.64 -10.09
C GLU A 77 -4.84 -10.87 -10.99
N GLY A 78 -5.31 -12.05 -10.58
CA GLY A 78 -5.07 -13.31 -11.28
C GLY A 78 -3.70 -13.93 -10.98
N ALA A 79 -3.08 -13.52 -9.86
CA ALA A 79 -1.85 -14.09 -9.32
C ALA A 79 -2.09 -15.47 -8.68
N GLU A 80 -1.00 -16.18 -8.38
CA GLU A 80 -1.03 -17.46 -7.66
C GLU A 80 -1.36 -17.29 -6.17
N ALA A 81 -0.82 -16.23 -5.55
CA ALA A 81 -1.04 -15.86 -4.16
C ALA A 81 -0.90 -14.34 -3.98
N ALA A 82 -1.29 -13.83 -2.82
CA ALA A 82 -1.03 -12.48 -2.34
C ALA A 82 -0.69 -12.55 -0.84
N LEU A 83 -0.08 -11.49 -0.31
CA LEU A 83 0.27 -11.36 1.11
C LEU A 83 -0.18 -10.00 1.63
N ALA A 84 -0.85 -9.97 2.78
CA ALA A 84 -1.30 -8.75 3.43
C ALA A 84 -0.21 -8.19 4.37
N PHE A 85 0.11 -6.91 4.19
CA PHE A 85 1.09 -6.19 5.01
C PHE A 85 0.44 -5.02 5.77
N ALA A 86 1.11 -4.54 6.82
CA ALA A 86 0.62 -3.43 7.65
C ALA A 86 0.55 -2.08 6.89
N SER A 87 1.25 -1.95 5.76
CA SER A 87 1.20 -0.80 4.85
C SER A 87 1.82 -1.16 3.49
N GLY A 88 1.63 -0.31 2.47
CA GLY A 88 2.35 -0.44 1.20
C GLY A 88 3.87 -0.42 1.37
N MET A 89 4.38 0.51 2.19
CA MET A 89 5.80 0.60 2.57
C MET A 89 6.34 -0.73 3.15
N ALA A 90 5.54 -1.42 3.96
CA ALA A 90 5.93 -2.72 4.53
C ALA A 90 5.97 -3.84 3.49
N ALA A 91 5.09 -3.80 2.48
CA ALA A 91 5.07 -4.76 1.37
C ALA A 91 6.31 -4.60 0.47
N GLU A 92 6.64 -3.37 0.05
CA GLU A 92 7.84 -3.12 -0.76
C GLU A 92 9.14 -3.35 0.04
N SER A 93 9.18 -2.99 1.33
CA SER A 93 10.33 -3.31 2.20
C SER A 93 10.56 -4.81 2.29
N ALA A 94 9.50 -5.61 2.46
CA ALA A 94 9.61 -7.07 2.48
C ALA A 94 10.10 -7.64 1.14
N LEU A 95 9.57 -7.13 0.02
CA LEU A 95 10.01 -7.47 -1.34
C LEU A 95 11.51 -7.17 -1.54
N PHE A 96 11.96 -5.98 -1.14
CA PHE A 96 13.35 -5.55 -1.29
C PHE A 96 14.31 -6.31 -0.35
N PHE A 97 13.92 -6.62 0.89
CA PHE A 97 14.74 -7.45 1.78
C PHE A 97 14.84 -8.91 1.33
N ALA A 98 13.79 -9.45 0.69
CA ALA A 98 13.77 -10.81 0.16
C ALA A 98 14.55 -10.95 -1.16
N HIS A 99 14.42 -9.99 -2.09
CA HIS A 99 14.89 -10.13 -3.47
C HIS A 99 15.85 -9.03 -3.95
N GLY A 100 15.86 -7.84 -3.34
CA GLY A 100 16.66 -6.69 -3.78
C GLY A 100 18.17 -6.79 -3.52
N ARG A 101 18.66 -7.92 -2.99
CA ARG A 101 20.09 -8.13 -2.66
C ARG A 101 21.02 -8.14 -3.87
N GLU A 102 20.50 -8.45 -5.05
CA GLU A 102 21.25 -8.43 -6.32
C GLU A 102 21.21 -7.05 -7.00
N GLY A 103 20.56 -6.06 -6.36
CA GLY A 103 20.31 -4.72 -6.87
C GLY A 103 18.82 -4.45 -7.10
N ILE A 104 18.46 -3.17 -7.16
CA ILE A 104 17.10 -2.70 -7.47
C ILE A 104 17.21 -1.68 -8.59
N VAL A 105 16.43 -1.85 -9.65
CA VAL A 105 16.38 -0.91 -10.80
C VAL A 105 15.01 -0.25 -10.81
N CYS A 106 14.94 1.00 -10.38
CA CYS A 106 13.74 1.84 -10.55
C CYS A 106 13.76 2.45 -11.96
N ILE A 107 12.62 2.40 -12.68
CA ILE A 107 12.48 2.92 -14.05
C ILE A 107 11.35 3.95 -14.06
N GLY A 108 11.67 5.19 -14.43
CA GLY A 108 10.75 6.32 -14.31
C GLY A 108 10.70 6.89 -12.89
N ASP A 109 9.61 7.59 -12.57
CA ASP A 109 9.33 8.11 -11.24
C ASP A 109 8.46 7.14 -10.42
N ALA A 110 8.52 7.22 -9.10
CA ALA A 110 7.80 6.34 -8.19
C ALA A 110 7.24 7.11 -6.97
N TYR A 111 6.46 6.43 -6.12
CA TYR A 111 6.02 7.01 -4.86
C TYR A 111 7.25 7.43 -4.04
N GLY A 112 7.28 8.68 -3.55
CA GLY A 112 8.50 9.22 -2.95
C GLY A 112 8.98 8.44 -1.73
N GLY A 113 8.08 7.87 -0.93
CA GLY A 113 8.46 6.96 0.17
C GLY A 113 9.28 5.75 -0.32
N THR A 114 8.98 5.23 -1.50
CA THR A 114 9.75 4.17 -2.17
C THR A 114 11.10 4.68 -2.67
N LEU A 115 11.18 5.93 -3.13
CA LEU A 115 12.43 6.57 -3.57
C LEU A 115 13.33 6.97 -2.41
N GLU A 116 12.74 7.32 -1.26
CA GLU A 116 13.37 7.51 0.05
C GLU A 116 13.86 6.16 0.62
N LEU A 117 13.05 5.10 0.51
CA LEU A 117 13.45 3.74 0.88
C LEU A 117 14.63 3.24 0.02
N ILE A 118 14.57 3.38 -1.30
CA ILE A 118 15.63 2.95 -2.22
C ILE A 118 16.84 3.89 -2.20
N GLY A 119 16.65 5.18 -1.95
CA GLY A 119 17.68 6.22 -2.07
C GLY A 119 18.39 6.59 -0.75
N GLN A 120 17.71 6.50 0.39
CA GLN A 120 18.30 6.74 1.71
C GLN A 120 18.36 5.48 2.57
N GLN A 121 17.24 4.75 2.73
CA GLN A 121 17.12 3.78 3.83
C GLN A 121 17.72 2.40 3.55
N LEU A 122 17.54 1.84 2.35
CA LEU A 122 18.29 0.65 1.91
C LEU A 122 19.78 1.00 1.73
N PRO A 123 20.16 2.21 1.25
CA PRO A 123 21.50 2.77 1.38
C PRO A 123 21.94 3.17 2.80
N LEU A 124 21.21 2.91 3.89
CA LEU A 124 21.86 2.86 5.22
C LEU A 124 22.64 1.55 5.42
N LEU A 125 22.65 0.69 4.40
CA LEU A 125 23.68 -0.32 4.16
C LEU A 125 24.84 0.21 3.25
N GLY A 126 24.83 1.50 2.85
CA GLY A 126 25.94 2.21 2.19
C GLY A 126 25.69 3.51 1.36
N ILE A 127 25.35 4.66 1.99
CA ILE A 127 25.67 6.11 1.70
C ILE A 127 25.22 6.73 0.34
N GLU A 128 24.78 7.99 0.11
CA GLU A 128 24.18 9.22 0.76
C GLU A 128 23.69 10.14 -0.45
N ILE A 129 23.18 11.39 -0.46
CA ILE A 129 23.02 12.57 0.46
C ILE A 129 21.64 13.28 0.16
N ALA A 130 21.51 14.64 0.14
CA ALA A 130 20.24 15.42 0.07
C ALA A 130 20.38 16.88 -0.48
N ASP A 131 19.27 17.66 -0.63
CA ASP A 131 19.10 19.13 -0.32
C ASP A 131 17.68 19.71 -0.70
N ASP A 132 17.23 20.85 -0.14
CA ASP A 132 15.86 21.44 -0.17
C ASP A 132 15.53 22.36 -1.41
N GLY A 133 14.28 22.76 -1.75
CA GLY A 133 12.96 22.42 -1.17
C GLY A 133 11.85 23.52 -1.18
N ALA A 134 12.13 24.75 -0.71
CA ALA A 134 11.18 25.61 0.04
C ALA A 134 9.96 26.31 -0.65
N ALA A 135 9.81 26.36 -1.97
CA ALA A 135 8.87 27.32 -2.61
C ALA A 135 7.38 26.91 -2.56
N ALA A 136 7.05 25.65 -2.88
CA ALA A 136 5.67 25.19 -2.88
C ALA A 136 5.04 25.04 -1.47
N THR A 137 5.85 25.12 -0.41
CA THR A 137 5.40 25.03 0.99
C THR A 137 4.36 26.10 1.28
N ALA A 138 4.69 27.34 0.92
CA ALA A 138 3.84 28.50 1.12
C ALA A 138 2.54 28.47 0.29
N VAL A 139 2.41 27.58 -0.71
CA VAL A 139 1.16 27.37 -1.47
C VAL A 139 0.34 26.25 -0.86
N ALA A 140 1.01 25.16 -0.43
CA ALA A 140 0.39 24.04 0.27
C ALA A 140 -0.28 24.50 1.60
N ASP A 141 0.36 25.44 2.32
CA ASP A 141 -0.15 26.06 3.55
C ASP A 141 -1.39 26.97 3.37
N ARG A 142 -1.85 27.24 2.14
CA ARG A 142 -2.98 28.17 1.84
C ARG A 142 -4.26 27.49 1.37
N LEU A 143 -4.30 26.16 1.34
CA LEU A 143 -5.48 25.39 0.98
C LEU A 143 -6.35 25.16 2.22
N GLU A 144 -7.67 25.25 2.08
CA GLU A 144 -8.64 25.17 3.19
C GLU A 144 -9.53 23.93 3.07
N LEU A 145 -9.69 23.37 1.86
CA LEU A 145 -10.37 22.09 1.62
C LEU A 145 -9.38 20.94 1.44
N PHE A 146 -8.30 21.13 0.68
CA PHE A 146 -7.31 20.07 0.48
C PHE A 146 -6.48 19.85 1.75
N ALA A 147 -6.61 18.68 2.37
CA ALA A 147 -5.83 18.35 3.57
C ALA A 147 -4.36 18.04 3.22
N LEU A 148 -3.43 18.63 3.98
CA LEU A 148 -1.98 18.39 3.86
C LEU A 148 -1.62 16.96 4.30
N ALA A 149 -1.55 16.03 3.34
CA ALA A 149 -1.23 14.62 3.62
C ALA A 149 -0.53 13.94 2.42
N PRO A 150 0.49 13.07 2.64
CA PRO A 150 1.20 12.37 1.56
C PRO A 150 0.41 11.19 0.95
N SER A 151 -0.73 10.83 1.54
CA SER A 151 -1.63 9.77 1.07
C SER A 151 -2.39 10.16 -0.21
N LEU A 152 -3.15 9.23 -0.78
CA LEU A 152 -3.96 9.42 -1.98
C LEU A 152 -5.06 8.36 -2.11
N GLY A 153 -6.13 8.66 -2.86
CA GLY A 153 -7.21 7.71 -3.16
C GLY A 153 -8.23 7.48 -2.04
N GLY A 154 -8.35 8.43 -1.09
CA GLY A 154 -9.46 8.48 -0.13
C GLY A 154 -10.77 8.97 -0.76
N VAL A 155 -11.76 9.28 0.07
CA VAL A 155 -12.95 10.05 -0.36
C VAL A 155 -12.73 11.56 -0.21
N GLU A 156 -11.66 11.93 0.47
CA GLU A 156 -11.21 13.28 0.82
C GLU A 156 -10.15 13.78 -0.17
N SER A 157 -10.22 15.05 -0.53
CA SER A 157 -9.22 15.75 -1.34
C SER A 157 -7.96 16.06 -0.51
N LEU A 158 -6.80 15.63 -1.00
CA LEU A 158 -5.51 15.77 -0.32
C LEU A 158 -4.50 16.52 -1.19
N VAL A 159 -3.68 17.37 -0.58
CA VAL A 159 -2.54 18.04 -1.21
C VAL A 159 -1.24 17.58 -0.58
N THR A 160 -0.20 17.42 -1.41
CA THR A 160 1.16 17.27 -0.91
C THR A 160 2.18 17.91 -1.84
N GLN A 161 3.19 18.57 -1.27
CA GLN A 161 4.35 19.09 -1.98
C GLN A 161 5.42 17.97 -1.99
N PRO A 162 5.76 17.36 -3.13
CA PRO A 162 6.65 16.21 -3.15
C PRO A 162 8.02 16.49 -2.52
N CYS A 163 8.62 17.65 -2.78
CA CYS A 163 9.97 18.00 -2.30
C CYS A 163 10.09 18.26 -0.78
N THR A 164 8.99 18.39 -0.03
CA THR A 164 9.01 18.55 1.45
C THR A 164 8.38 17.38 2.19
N THR A 165 7.68 16.49 1.48
CA THR A 165 7.10 15.27 2.06
C THR A 165 7.78 14.02 1.53
N THR A 166 7.25 13.42 0.47
CA THR A 166 7.64 12.07 0.02
C THR A 166 9.02 12.03 -0.65
N HIS A 167 9.50 13.14 -1.21
CA HIS A 167 10.77 13.23 -1.94
C HIS A 167 11.76 14.21 -1.30
N HIS A 168 11.58 14.52 0.00
CA HIS A 168 12.46 15.37 0.79
C HIS A 168 13.92 14.88 0.79
N GLY A 169 14.15 13.56 0.81
CA GLY A 169 15.49 12.97 0.84
C GLY A 169 16.27 12.98 -0.48
N LEU A 170 15.70 13.49 -1.58
CA LEU A 170 16.42 13.64 -2.85
C LEU A 170 17.17 14.98 -2.92
N THR A 171 18.22 15.08 -3.73
CA THR A 171 18.84 16.39 -4.05
C THR A 171 17.96 17.20 -5.02
N PRO A 172 18.09 18.54 -5.11
CA PRO A 172 17.32 19.35 -6.06
C PRO A 172 17.62 18.96 -7.51
N GLU A 173 18.87 18.59 -7.81
CA GLU A 173 19.29 18.08 -9.12
C GLU A 173 18.63 16.73 -9.44
N GLU A 174 18.49 15.84 -8.45
CA GLU A 174 17.91 14.52 -8.62
C GLU A 174 16.38 14.57 -8.69
N ARG A 175 15.73 15.50 -7.97
CA ARG A 175 14.31 15.85 -8.18
C ARG A 175 14.11 16.37 -9.62
N ALA A 176 14.93 17.32 -10.05
CA ALA A 176 14.83 17.92 -11.39
C ALA A 176 15.02 16.89 -12.52
N ARG A 177 15.95 15.93 -12.39
CA ARG A 177 16.11 14.80 -13.33
C ARG A 177 14.85 13.94 -13.47
N ARG A 178 14.06 13.83 -12.40
CA ARG A 178 12.80 13.06 -12.34
C ARG A 178 11.58 13.90 -12.75
N GLY A 179 11.78 15.17 -13.13
CA GLY A 179 10.70 16.10 -13.47
C GLY A 179 10.01 16.73 -12.26
N ILE A 180 10.46 16.43 -11.05
CA ILE A 180 9.94 16.99 -9.80
C ILE A 180 10.61 18.34 -9.56
N SER A 181 9.82 19.41 -9.47
CA SER A 181 10.31 20.75 -9.15
C SER A 181 9.93 21.15 -7.74
N ASP A 182 10.68 22.09 -7.15
CA ASP A 182 10.39 22.61 -5.81
C ASP A 182 9.18 23.56 -5.76
N ALA A 183 8.53 23.74 -6.91
CA ALA A 183 7.24 24.40 -7.11
C ALA A 183 6.09 23.40 -7.35
N MET A 184 6.35 22.08 -7.34
CA MET A 184 5.35 21.07 -7.60
C MET A 184 4.41 20.85 -6.40
N LEU A 185 3.10 20.84 -6.67
CA LEU A 185 2.09 20.25 -5.79
C LEU A 185 1.49 19.03 -6.50
N ARG A 186 1.23 17.96 -5.74
CA ARG A 186 0.47 16.79 -6.17
C ARG A 186 -0.87 16.79 -5.43
N LEU A 187 -1.96 16.75 -6.20
CA LEU A 187 -3.33 16.66 -5.68
C LEU A 187 -3.84 15.22 -5.81
N SER A 188 -4.51 14.74 -4.77
CA SER A 188 -5.44 13.61 -4.84
C SER A 188 -6.84 14.20 -4.76
N ILE A 189 -7.67 14.02 -5.80
CA ILE A 189 -9.05 14.50 -5.80
C ILE A 189 -9.94 13.48 -5.09
N GLY A 190 -10.75 13.94 -4.14
CA GLY A 190 -11.75 13.18 -3.42
C GLY A 190 -13.11 13.16 -4.13
N LEU A 191 -14.18 13.21 -3.32
CA LEU A 191 -15.58 13.17 -3.76
C LEU A 191 -16.38 14.43 -3.36
N GLU A 192 -15.70 15.53 -3.06
CA GLU A 192 -16.32 16.84 -2.83
C GLU A 192 -16.91 17.46 -4.11
N ASP A 193 -17.63 18.58 -3.99
CA ASP A 193 -18.11 19.31 -5.16
C ASP A 193 -16.92 19.92 -5.94
N ALA A 194 -16.94 19.76 -7.26
CA ALA A 194 -15.85 20.21 -8.12
C ALA A 194 -15.68 21.73 -8.12
N GLU A 195 -16.78 22.50 -8.00
CA GLU A 195 -16.72 23.97 -7.99
C GLU A 195 -16.07 24.49 -6.69
N ASP A 196 -16.34 23.83 -5.55
CA ASP A 196 -15.73 24.16 -4.25
C ASP A 196 -14.21 23.88 -4.27
N LEU A 197 -13.79 22.73 -4.81
CA LEU A 197 -12.36 22.40 -4.96
C LEU A 197 -11.64 23.35 -5.92
N ILE A 198 -12.29 23.77 -7.01
CA ILE A 198 -11.76 24.75 -7.96
C ILE A 198 -11.63 26.14 -7.30
N ALA A 199 -12.60 26.54 -6.48
CA ALA A 199 -12.54 27.79 -5.72
C ALA A 199 -11.41 27.79 -4.67
N ASP A 200 -11.20 26.68 -3.96
CA ASP A 200 -10.09 26.52 -2.99
C ASP A 200 -8.73 26.67 -3.66
N LEU A 201 -8.54 26.03 -4.82
CA LEU A 201 -7.32 26.14 -5.63
C LEU A 201 -7.11 27.57 -6.15
N HIS A 202 -8.14 28.23 -6.67
CA HIS A 202 -8.02 29.62 -7.13
C HIS A 202 -7.64 30.57 -5.98
N ARG A 203 -8.28 30.47 -4.81
CA ARG A 203 -7.95 31.27 -3.62
C ARG A 203 -6.52 31.01 -3.14
N ALA A 204 -6.06 29.76 -3.15
CA ALA A 204 -4.72 29.40 -2.71
C ALA A 204 -3.62 29.86 -3.68
N LEU A 205 -3.89 29.89 -5.00
CA LEU A 205 -2.91 30.29 -6.02
C LEU A 205 -2.72 31.81 -6.10
N GLY A 206 -3.81 32.60 -6.07
CA GLY A 206 -3.80 34.08 -6.10
C GLY A 206 -4.30 34.69 -7.40
#